data_AF-A0A7V5J4S6-F1
#
_entry.id   AF-A0A7V5J4S6-F1
#
_cell.length_a   1.000
_cell.length_b   1.000
_cell.length_c   1.000
_cell.angle_alpha   90.00
_cell.angle_beta   90.00
_cell.angle_gamma   90.00
#
_symmetry.space_group_name_H-M   'P 1'
#
loop_
_entity.id
_entity.type
_entity.pdbx_description
1 polymer ?
#
loop_
_entity_poly.entity_id
_entity_poly.type
_entity_poly.pdbx_seq_one_letter_code
_entity_poly.pdbx_strand_id
1 'polypeptide(L)'
;MKHLLGVVLILVVISLNLLAKDGVPFVLSKPFDELRVYYKDWLVVCNDRGAGTCRMVNYVYRPENHERQSFFPDSRLSITPAQEAQEAVLDFYDRGAPSEITELSVSVDRDRFAFDSADYQTPEQNRIMETYLVTNPNKLTQVIDLSKPARWLTIKYTGSSGESHTVRFSLMGFTKALAFIERQRVK
;
A
#
# COMPACT_ATOMS: atom_id res chain seq x y z
N MET A 1 14.78 46.37 -49.23
CA MET A 1 15.81 45.41 -48.76
C MET A 1 15.27 44.77 -47.49
N LYS A 2 14.59 43.63 -47.61
CA LYS A 2 15.15 42.27 -47.47
C LYS A 2 15.40 41.90 -46.01
N HIS A 3 14.46 41.09 -45.50
CA HIS A 3 14.57 39.98 -44.55
C HIS A 3 15.65 40.04 -43.46
N LEU A 4 15.25 39.91 -42.19
CA LEU A 4 15.72 38.82 -41.31
C LEU A 4 14.91 38.84 -39.98
N LEU A 5 14.85 37.68 -39.32
CA LEU A 5 14.23 37.40 -38.01
C LEU A 5 12.70 37.15 -37.98
N GLY A 6 12.24 36.25 -38.85
CA GLY A 6 11.41 35.15 -38.38
C GLY A 6 12.30 34.08 -37.72
N VAL A 7 11.73 33.29 -36.80
CA VAL A 7 12.38 32.25 -35.97
C VAL A 7 12.99 32.74 -34.65
N VAL A 8 12.15 33.30 -33.78
CA VAL A 8 12.26 33.05 -32.32
C VAL A 8 11.35 31.85 -32.03
N LEU A 9 11.80 30.68 -32.47
CA LEU A 9 12.21 29.61 -31.57
C LEU A 9 11.11 29.27 -30.54
N ILE A 10 10.06 28.65 -31.08
CA ILE A 10 9.19 27.70 -30.39
C ILE A 10 10.10 26.60 -29.82
N LEU A 11 10.66 26.81 -28.62
CA LEU A 11 11.59 25.87 -27.98
C LEU A 11 11.55 25.98 -26.45
N VAL A 12 10.36 26.27 -25.91
CA VAL A 12 10.10 26.19 -24.46
C VAL A 12 9.01 25.17 -24.12
N VAL A 13 8.34 24.57 -25.11
CA VAL A 13 7.22 23.62 -24.86
C VAL A 13 7.58 22.14 -25.12
N ILE A 14 8.77 21.84 -25.66
CA ILE A 14 9.18 20.44 -25.94
C ILE A 14 10.02 19.82 -24.81
N SER A 15 10.53 20.62 -23.85
CA SER A 15 11.39 20.13 -22.78
C SER A 15 10.67 19.47 -21.61
N LEU A 16 9.34 19.68 -21.45
CA LEU A 16 8.60 19.09 -20.31
C LEU A 16 8.12 17.66 -20.54
N ASN A 17 8.12 17.16 -21.79
CA ASN A 17 7.62 15.82 -22.12
C ASN A 17 8.70 14.73 -22.18
N LEU A 18 9.97 15.07 -21.94
CA LEU A 18 11.09 14.12 -22.02
C LEU A 18 11.59 13.58 -20.68
N LEU A 19 11.01 14.00 -19.55
CA LEU A 19 11.35 13.51 -18.20
C LEU A 19 10.35 12.49 -17.62
N ALA A 20 9.33 12.09 -18.39
CA ALA A 20 8.40 11.03 -17.98
C ALA A 20 8.93 9.61 -18.27
N LYS A 21 10.22 9.46 -18.60
CA LYS A 21 10.77 8.18 -19.06
C LYS A 21 11.26 7.25 -17.96
N ASP A 22 11.44 7.72 -16.72
CA ASP A 22 11.92 6.88 -15.63
C ASP A 22 11.20 7.14 -14.31
N GLY A 23 9.92 6.77 -14.22
CA GLY A 23 9.23 6.45 -12.95
C GLY A 23 9.55 7.32 -11.73
N VAL A 24 9.71 8.64 -11.93
CA VAL A 24 10.18 9.54 -10.87
C VAL A 24 9.05 9.66 -9.83
N PRO A 25 9.33 9.35 -8.56
CA PRO A 25 8.33 9.42 -7.51
C PRO A 25 7.78 10.85 -7.36
N PHE A 26 6.46 10.98 -7.32
CA PHE A 26 5.82 12.24 -6.95
C PHE A 26 5.88 12.41 -5.43
N VAL A 27 6.67 13.38 -4.96
CA VAL A 27 6.85 13.70 -3.55
C VAL A 27 5.92 14.83 -3.16
N LEU A 28 5.02 14.58 -2.19
CA LEU A 28 4.20 15.62 -1.57
C LEU A 28 4.58 15.77 -0.10
N SER A 29 5.06 16.95 0.31
CA SER A 29 5.07 17.36 1.72
C SER A 29 3.76 18.09 2.01
N LYS A 30 2.86 17.46 2.77
CA LYS A 30 1.54 18.00 3.18
C LYS A 30 1.55 18.34 4.70
N PRO A 31 0.50 18.96 5.28
CA PRO A 31 0.35 19.05 6.74
C PRO A 31 0.64 17.69 7.40
N PHE A 32 1.15 17.71 8.64
CA PHE A 32 1.62 16.56 9.46
C PHE A 32 3.08 16.10 9.23
N ASP A 33 3.88 16.86 8.50
CA ASP A 33 5.32 16.58 8.30
C ASP A 33 5.63 15.20 7.69
N GLU A 34 4.65 14.60 7.03
CA GLU A 34 4.78 13.29 6.39
C GLU A 34 5.41 13.42 4.99
N LEU A 35 6.34 12.52 4.70
CA LEU A 35 6.84 12.26 3.36
C LEU A 35 5.93 11.24 2.66
N ARG A 36 5.30 11.64 1.56
CA ARG A 36 4.41 10.77 0.79
C ARG A 36 4.92 10.56 -0.63
N VAL A 37 4.97 9.30 -1.06
CA VAL A 37 5.51 8.90 -2.37
C VAL A 37 4.70 7.79 -3.01
N TYR A 38 4.29 7.97 -4.27
CA TYR A 38 3.58 6.94 -5.02
C TYR A 38 4.51 6.10 -5.90
N TYR A 39 4.26 4.78 -5.89
CA TYR A 39 4.84 3.78 -6.76
C TYR A 39 3.72 2.93 -7.36
N LYS A 40 3.19 3.36 -8.51
CA LYS A 40 2.04 2.71 -9.16
C LYS A 40 0.87 2.62 -8.19
N ASP A 41 0.52 1.42 -7.72
CA ASP A 41 -0.65 1.19 -6.87
C ASP A 41 -0.35 1.36 -5.38
N TRP A 42 0.91 1.60 -5.03
CA TRP A 42 1.37 1.72 -3.64
C TRP A 42 1.71 3.16 -3.27
N LEU A 43 1.20 3.61 -2.13
CA LEU A 43 1.56 4.86 -1.48
C LEU A 43 2.47 4.56 -0.30
N VAL A 44 3.71 5.04 -0.34
CA VAL A 44 4.57 5.09 0.84
C VAL A 44 4.28 6.36 1.63
N VAL A 45 4.13 6.21 2.94
CA VAL A 45 4.00 7.29 3.91
C VAL A 45 5.06 7.10 4.99
N CYS A 46 5.91 8.08 5.18
CA CYS A 46 6.89 8.12 6.27
C CYS A 46 6.65 9.35 7.14
N ASN A 47 6.75 9.18 8.45
CA ASN A 47 6.69 10.29 9.40
C ASN A 47 8.00 11.11 9.37
N ASP A 48 7.98 12.29 9.99
CA ASP A 48 9.16 13.14 10.23
C ASP A 48 10.01 13.37 8.98
N ARG A 49 9.36 13.71 7.86
CA ARG A 49 9.96 13.92 6.53
C ARG A 49 10.81 12.74 6.02
N GLY A 50 10.49 11.52 6.46
CA GLY A 50 11.22 10.32 6.07
C GLY A 50 12.22 9.81 7.10
N ALA A 51 12.40 10.52 8.23
CA ALA A 51 13.26 10.04 9.33
C ALA A 51 12.53 9.09 10.29
N GLY A 52 11.20 9.14 10.33
CA GLY A 52 10.38 8.30 11.21
C GLY A 52 9.94 6.99 10.56
N THR A 53 9.06 6.26 11.26
CA THR A 53 8.46 5.02 10.77
C THR A 53 7.80 5.23 9.40
N CYS A 54 8.04 4.27 8.50
CA CYS A 54 7.44 4.25 7.17
C CYS A 54 6.51 3.05 7.01
N ARG A 55 5.41 3.27 6.28
CA ARG A 55 4.49 2.23 5.84
C ARG A 55 4.17 2.37 4.36
N MET A 56 3.79 1.28 3.73
CA MET A 56 3.28 1.27 2.35
C MET A 56 1.82 0.83 2.35
N VAL A 57 1.00 1.56 1.58
CA VAL A 57 -0.45 1.44 1.59
C VAL A 57 -0.98 1.18 0.19
N ASN A 58 -1.91 0.24 0.06
CA ASN A 58 -2.65 -0.06 -1.16
C ASN A 58 -4.15 0.07 -0.89
N TYR A 59 -4.89 0.59 -1.87
CA TYR A 59 -6.32 0.85 -1.76
C TYR A 59 -7.10 0.11 -2.84
N VAL A 60 -8.23 -0.47 -2.46
CA VAL A 60 -9.17 -1.12 -3.38
C VAL A 60 -10.50 -0.37 -3.33
N TYR A 61 -11.01 -0.05 -4.51
CA TYR A 61 -12.33 0.51 -4.74
C TYR A 61 -13.16 -0.52 -5.52
N ARG A 62 -14.37 -0.81 -5.06
CA ARG A 62 -15.26 -1.85 -5.60
C ARG A 62 -16.38 -1.20 -6.43
N PRO A 63 -16.52 -1.53 -7.72
CA PRO A 63 -17.53 -1.01 -8.67
C PRO A 63 -18.95 -0.87 -8.11
N GLU A 64 -19.39 -1.88 -7.36
CA GLU A 64 -20.71 -1.98 -6.75
C GLU A 64 -21.01 -0.88 -5.71
N ASN A 65 -19.98 -0.19 -5.21
CA ASN A 65 -20.12 0.91 -4.25
C ASN A 65 -20.04 2.31 -4.90
N HIS A 66 -19.96 2.40 -6.23
CA HIS A 66 -19.76 3.67 -6.95
C HIS A 66 -20.99 4.58 -6.98
N GLU A 67 -22.18 4.10 -6.58
CA GLU A 67 -23.36 4.96 -6.40
C GLU A 67 -23.17 5.98 -5.26
N ARG A 68 -22.25 5.70 -4.33
CA ARG A 68 -21.73 6.68 -3.39
C ARG A 68 -20.39 7.13 -3.94
N GLN A 69 -20.22 8.42 -4.23
CA GLN A 69 -18.92 9.07 -4.42
C GLN A 69 -18.13 9.03 -3.10
N SER A 70 -17.91 7.84 -2.55
CA SER A 70 -17.19 7.66 -1.30
C SER A 70 -15.75 8.01 -1.60
N PHE A 71 -15.31 9.13 -1.05
CA PHE A 71 -13.90 9.50 -0.99
C PHE A 71 -13.05 8.38 -0.37
N PHE A 72 -13.67 7.50 0.43
CA PHE A 72 -13.02 6.45 1.17
C PHE A 72 -12.96 5.12 0.37
N PRO A 73 -11.81 4.43 0.40
CA PRO A 73 -11.65 3.12 -0.22
C PRO A 73 -12.57 2.08 0.45
N ASP A 74 -12.90 1.01 -0.26
CA ASP A 74 -13.66 -0.11 0.29
C ASP A 74 -12.75 -1.03 1.09
N SER A 75 -11.52 -1.24 0.64
CA SER A 75 -10.51 -1.97 1.38
C SER A 75 -9.17 -1.26 1.35
N ARG A 76 -8.38 -1.40 2.42
CA ARG A 76 -7.04 -0.84 2.53
C ARG A 76 -6.11 -1.89 3.12
N LEU A 77 -4.97 -2.08 2.47
CA LEU A 77 -3.85 -2.84 3.00
C LEU A 77 -2.73 -1.87 3.36
N SER A 78 -2.18 -2.00 4.56
CA SER A 78 -1.03 -1.24 5.03
C SER A 78 0.01 -2.19 5.56
N ILE A 79 1.24 -2.06 5.11
CA ILE A 79 2.36 -2.87 5.56
C ILE A 79 3.42 -1.92 6.12
N THR A 80 3.76 -2.12 7.39
CA THR A 80 4.91 -1.52 8.05
C THR A 80 6.00 -2.59 8.10
N PRO A 81 7.01 -2.55 7.20
CA PRO A 81 8.04 -3.58 7.20
C PRO A 81 8.94 -3.41 8.45
N ALA A 82 9.42 -4.53 9.02
CA ALA A 82 10.21 -4.52 10.25
C ALA A 82 11.38 -3.52 10.21
N GLN A 83 11.57 -2.72 11.27
CA GLN A 83 12.63 -1.72 11.42
C GLN A 83 13.30 -1.85 12.78
N GLU A 84 14.60 -2.17 12.82
CA GLU A 84 15.39 -2.29 14.05
C GLU A 84 14.66 -3.07 15.17
N ALA A 85 14.09 -2.36 16.15
CA ALA A 85 13.37 -2.89 17.30
C ALA A 85 11.86 -3.11 17.08
N GLN A 86 11.33 -2.80 15.90
CA GLN A 86 9.92 -2.94 15.54
C GLN A 86 9.73 -4.11 14.57
N GLU A 87 8.84 -5.03 14.93
CA GLU A 87 8.43 -6.13 14.06
C GLU A 87 7.60 -5.63 12.88
N ALA A 88 7.51 -6.45 11.83
CA ALA A 88 6.65 -6.14 10.71
C ALA A 88 5.18 -6.23 11.14
N VAL A 89 4.36 -5.33 10.61
CA VAL A 89 2.93 -5.27 10.89
C VAL A 89 2.17 -5.14 9.57
N LEU A 90 1.05 -5.84 9.45
CA LEU A 90 0.11 -5.71 8.35
C LEU A 90 -1.26 -5.32 8.91
N ASP A 91 -1.74 -4.13 8.53
CA ASP A 91 -3.11 -3.70 8.81
C ASP A 91 -3.97 -3.93 7.58
N PHE A 92 -5.09 -4.62 7.77
CA PHE A 92 -6.08 -4.86 6.74
C PHE A 92 -7.43 -4.30 7.16
N TYR A 93 -7.86 -3.24 6.50
CA TYR A 93 -9.20 -2.67 6.62
C TYR A 93 -10.07 -3.20 5.48
N ASP A 94 -11.28 -3.64 5.80
CA ASP A 94 -12.32 -3.91 4.81
C ASP A 94 -13.69 -3.43 5.29
N ARG A 95 -14.35 -2.61 4.47
CA ARG A 95 -15.64 -2.02 4.82
C ARG A 95 -16.68 -3.11 5.04
N GLY A 96 -17.40 -3.01 6.15
CA GLY A 96 -18.39 -4.00 6.55
C GLY A 96 -17.79 -5.32 7.04
N ALA A 97 -16.48 -5.37 7.30
CA ALA A 97 -15.88 -6.55 7.90
C ALA A 97 -16.45 -6.80 9.31
N PRO A 98 -16.75 -8.06 9.66
CA PRO A 98 -17.28 -8.42 10.97
C PRO A 98 -16.24 -8.14 12.07
N SER A 99 -16.71 -7.86 13.28
CA SER A 99 -15.81 -7.65 14.42
C SER A 99 -15.00 -8.89 14.79
N GLU A 100 -15.50 -10.08 14.44
CA GLU A 100 -14.90 -11.38 14.76
C GLU A 100 -14.89 -12.29 13.52
N ILE A 101 -13.83 -13.08 13.38
CA ILE A 101 -13.62 -14.01 12.26
C ILE A 101 -13.10 -15.36 12.79
N THR A 102 -13.46 -16.42 12.08
CA THR A 102 -13.04 -17.81 12.41
C THR A 102 -11.84 -18.26 11.61
N GLU A 103 -11.60 -17.65 10.45
CA GLU A 103 -10.47 -17.97 9.57
C GLU A 103 -9.90 -16.68 8.97
N LEU A 104 -8.57 -16.61 8.91
CA LEU A 104 -7.84 -15.60 8.15
C LEU A 104 -6.74 -16.28 7.34
N SER A 105 -6.62 -15.92 6.06
CA SER A 105 -5.49 -16.33 5.25
C SER A 105 -5.06 -15.25 4.27
N VAL A 106 -3.75 -15.16 4.05
CA VAL A 106 -3.14 -14.34 3.02
C VAL A 106 -2.55 -15.25 1.97
N SER A 107 -2.81 -14.98 0.70
CA SER A 107 -2.20 -15.69 -0.42
C SER A 107 -1.41 -14.71 -1.26
N VAL A 108 -0.20 -15.09 -1.67
CA VAL A 108 0.62 -14.34 -2.61
C VAL A 108 0.72 -15.16 -3.88
N ASP A 109 0.03 -14.71 -4.93
CA ASP A 109 -0.30 -15.50 -6.12
C ASP A 109 -0.86 -16.90 -5.77
N ARG A 110 -0.01 -17.94 -5.72
CA ARG A 110 -0.41 -19.34 -5.44
C ARG A 110 -0.06 -19.82 -4.04
N ASP A 111 0.84 -19.13 -3.34
CA ASP A 111 1.31 -19.53 -2.01
C ASP A 111 0.35 -19.01 -0.95
N ARG A 112 -0.15 -19.88 -0.07
CA ARG A 112 -1.16 -19.55 0.94
C ARG A 112 -0.61 -19.68 2.36
N PHE A 113 -0.88 -18.66 3.16
CA PHE A 113 -0.54 -18.57 4.57
C PHE A 113 -1.83 -18.49 5.39
N ALA A 114 -2.12 -19.52 6.17
CA ALA A 114 -3.17 -19.45 7.18
C ALA A 114 -2.64 -18.76 8.43
N PHE A 115 -3.46 -17.89 9.01
CA PHE A 115 -3.17 -17.17 10.24
C PHE A 115 -4.10 -17.69 11.32
N ASP A 116 -3.52 -18.17 12.40
CA ASP A 116 -4.25 -18.63 13.58
C ASP A 116 -4.68 -17.40 14.39
N SER A 117 -5.64 -17.56 15.31
CA SER A 117 -6.15 -16.43 16.12
C SER A 117 -5.09 -15.74 16.98
N ALA A 118 -3.94 -16.38 17.22
CA ALA A 118 -2.80 -15.78 17.91
C ALA A 118 -1.94 -14.88 16.99
N ASP A 119 -2.10 -14.98 15.67
CA ASP A 119 -1.27 -14.27 14.69
C ASP A 119 -1.85 -12.91 14.29
N TYR A 120 -3.07 -12.60 14.71
CA TYR A 120 -3.74 -11.35 14.38
C TYR A 120 -4.62 -10.84 15.52
N GLN A 121 -4.93 -9.54 15.47
CA GLN A 121 -5.93 -8.91 16.33
C GLN A 121 -7.16 -8.52 15.50
N THR A 122 -8.34 -8.83 16.01
CA THR A 122 -9.63 -8.43 15.44
C THR A 122 -9.94 -6.95 15.72
N PRO A 123 -10.91 -6.34 15.01
CA PRO A 123 -11.41 -5.00 15.33
C PRO A 123 -11.80 -4.82 16.80
N GLU A 124 -12.34 -5.87 17.43
CA GLU A 124 -12.71 -5.85 18.85
C GLU A 124 -11.46 -5.76 19.75
N GLN A 125 -10.43 -6.53 19.43
CA GLN A 125 -9.19 -6.61 20.20
C GLN A 125 -8.32 -5.36 20.04
N ASN A 126 -8.20 -4.83 18.82
CA ASN A 126 -7.34 -3.67 18.53
C ASN A 126 -8.08 -2.32 18.65
N ARG A 127 -9.41 -2.33 18.81
CA ARG A 127 -10.29 -1.15 18.91
C ARG A 127 -10.26 -0.24 17.67
N ILE A 128 -9.91 -0.79 16.52
CA ILE A 128 -9.94 -0.12 15.23
C ILE A 128 -11.04 -0.78 14.41
N MET A 129 -12.09 -0.01 14.15
CA MET A 129 -13.25 -0.49 13.40
C MET A 129 -12.83 -1.09 12.05
N GLU A 130 -13.43 -2.25 11.73
CA GLU A 130 -13.27 -2.93 10.43
C GLU A 130 -11.81 -3.25 10.04
N THR A 131 -10.88 -3.25 11.01
CA THR A 131 -9.44 -3.47 10.76
C THR A 131 -8.93 -4.68 11.51
N TYR A 132 -8.26 -5.59 10.79
CA TYR A 132 -7.49 -6.68 11.34
C TYR A 132 -6.01 -6.34 11.34
N LEU A 133 -5.32 -6.65 12.43
CA LEU A 133 -3.88 -6.40 12.58
C LEU A 133 -3.14 -7.72 12.62
N VAL A 134 -2.43 -8.10 11.56
CA VAL A 134 -1.59 -9.30 11.55
C VAL A 134 -0.23 -8.92 12.12
N THR A 135 0.25 -9.72 13.08
CA THR A 135 1.46 -9.43 13.86
C THR A 135 2.47 -10.56 13.88
N ASN A 136 2.17 -11.76 13.37
CA ASN A 136 3.16 -12.85 13.35
C ASN A 136 4.36 -12.49 12.42
N PRO A 137 5.56 -12.24 12.98
CA PRO A 137 6.67 -11.67 12.22
C PRO A 137 7.24 -12.66 11.19
N ASN A 138 7.22 -13.95 11.49
CA ASN A 138 7.76 -14.99 10.62
C ASN A 138 6.88 -15.20 9.38
N LYS A 139 5.56 -15.26 9.57
CA LYS A 139 4.60 -15.38 8.45
C LYS A 139 4.61 -14.10 7.61
N LEU A 140 4.65 -12.91 8.24
CA LEU A 140 4.70 -11.65 7.52
C LEU A 140 5.98 -11.46 6.71
N THR A 141 7.13 -11.87 7.22
CA THR A 141 8.39 -11.82 6.47
C THR A 141 8.28 -12.66 5.18
N GLN A 142 7.72 -13.87 5.27
CA GLN A 142 7.51 -14.72 4.09
C GLN A 142 6.52 -14.10 3.10
N VAL A 143 5.41 -13.53 3.58
CA VAL A 143 4.44 -12.81 2.74
C VAL A 143 5.11 -11.64 2.01
N ILE A 144 5.92 -10.83 2.71
CA ILE A 144 6.62 -9.68 2.13
C ILE A 144 7.63 -10.16 1.06
N ASP A 145 8.40 -11.20 1.35
CA ASP A 145 9.41 -11.71 0.42
C ASP A 145 8.80 -12.29 -0.85
N LEU A 146 7.74 -13.09 -0.72
CA LEU A 146 7.01 -13.60 -1.88
C LEU A 146 6.28 -12.50 -2.65
N SER A 147 5.92 -11.40 -2.00
CA SER A 147 5.24 -10.28 -2.65
C SER A 147 6.15 -9.50 -3.61
N LYS A 148 7.48 -9.61 -3.48
CA LYS A 148 8.44 -8.90 -4.34
C LYS A 148 8.35 -9.29 -5.83
N PRO A 149 8.29 -10.59 -6.21
CA PRO A 149 8.11 -10.99 -7.61
C PRO A 149 6.64 -11.20 -8.02
N ALA A 150 5.72 -11.25 -7.06
CA ALA A 150 4.34 -11.65 -7.31
C ALA A 150 3.49 -10.54 -7.95
N ARG A 151 2.32 -10.93 -8.46
CA ARG A 151 1.37 -10.01 -9.08
C ARG A 151 0.26 -9.59 -8.14
N TRP A 152 -0.18 -10.49 -7.26
CA TRP A 152 -1.34 -10.27 -6.41
C TRP A 152 -1.12 -10.78 -5.00
N LEU A 153 -1.61 -10.01 -4.04
CA LEU A 153 -1.82 -10.44 -2.66
C LEU A 153 -3.32 -10.50 -2.40
N THR A 154 -3.81 -11.65 -1.95
CA THR A 154 -5.22 -11.89 -1.67
C THR A 154 -5.40 -12.16 -0.19
N ILE A 155 -6.28 -11.42 0.46
CA ILE A 155 -6.71 -11.68 1.84
C ILE A 155 -8.08 -12.33 1.78
N LYS A 156 -8.21 -13.50 2.42
CA LYS A 156 -9.47 -14.20 2.58
C LYS A 156 -9.75 -14.37 4.07
N TYR A 157 -10.96 -14.05 4.49
CA TYR A 157 -11.41 -14.26 5.86
C TYR A 157 -12.85 -14.77 5.90
N THR A 158 -13.21 -15.43 7.00
CA THR A 158 -14.55 -15.97 7.20
C THR A 158 -15.11 -15.42 8.52
N GLY A 159 -16.24 -14.73 8.47
CA GLY A 159 -16.93 -14.20 9.64
C GLY A 159 -17.50 -15.30 10.53
N SER A 160 -17.80 -14.98 11.79
CA SER A 160 -18.42 -15.92 12.73
C SER A 160 -19.80 -16.44 12.28
N SER A 161 -20.47 -15.73 11.37
CA SER A 161 -21.71 -16.15 10.70
C SER A 161 -21.50 -17.19 9.59
N GLY A 162 -20.25 -17.48 9.21
CA GLY A 162 -19.88 -18.37 8.11
C GLY A 162 -19.73 -17.68 6.75
N GLU A 163 -19.98 -16.38 6.66
CA GLU A 163 -19.77 -15.60 5.44
C GLU A 163 -18.28 -15.47 5.10
N SER A 164 -17.92 -15.73 3.84
CA SER A 164 -16.52 -15.69 3.40
C SER A 164 -16.29 -14.50 2.48
N HIS A 165 -15.25 -13.74 2.78
CA HIS A 165 -14.86 -12.54 2.05
C HIS A 165 -13.49 -12.72 1.43
N THR A 166 -13.26 -12.07 0.30
CA THR A 166 -11.98 -12.12 -0.40
C THR A 166 -11.67 -10.75 -1.00
N VAL A 167 -10.50 -10.23 -0.68
CA VAL A 167 -9.99 -8.95 -1.17
C VAL A 167 -8.66 -9.17 -1.84
N ARG A 168 -8.47 -8.57 -3.01
CA ARG A 168 -7.26 -8.74 -3.82
C ARG A 168 -6.59 -7.39 -4.04
N PHE A 169 -5.31 -7.32 -3.69
CA PHE A 169 -4.46 -6.15 -3.81
C PHE A 169 -3.41 -6.36 -4.91
N SER A 170 -3.21 -5.35 -5.74
CA SER A 170 -2.17 -5.35 -6.77
C SER A 170 -0.79 -5.22 -6.12
N LEU A 171 0.17 -6.03 -6.56
CA LEU A 171 1.58 -5.90 -6.16
C LEU A 171 2.39 -5.07 -7.16
N MET A 172 1.75 -4.44 -8.14
CA MET A 172 2.43 -3.54 -9.08
C MET A 172 3.00 -2.33 -8.34
N GLY A 173 4.33 -2.22 -8.30
CA GLY A 173 5.04 -1.16 -7.60
C GLY A 173 5.48 -1.51 -6.18
N PHE A 174 5.09 -2.68 -5.66
CA PHE A 174 5.41 -3.16 -4.31
C PHE A 174 6.92 -3.10 -4.02
N THR A 175 7.74 -3.73 -4.86
CA THR A 175 9.20 -3.80 -4.67
C THR A 175 9.87 -2.43 -4.69
N LYS A 176 9.39 -1.49 -5.52
CA LYS A 176 9.93 -0.13 -5.55
C LYS A 176 9.55 0.67 -4.30
N ALA A 177 8.32 0.49 -3.81
CA ALA A 177 7.86 1.08 -2.56
C ALA A 177 8.66 0.55 -1.35
N LEU A 178 8.82 -0.78 -1.26
CA LEU A 178 9.61 -1.42 -0.21
C LEU A 178 11.07 -0.94 -0.23
N ALA A 179 11.71 -0.95 -1.40
CA ALA A 179 13.09 -0.46 -1.53
C ALA A 179 13.23 1.03 -1.17
N PHE A 180 12.20 1.84 -1.38
CA PHE A 180 12.22 3.23 -0.94
C PHE A 180 12.21 3.36 0.59
N ILE A 181 11.38 2.56 1.27
CA ILE A 181 11.34 2.49 2.74
C ILE A 181 12.70 2.05 3.26
N GLU A 182 13.28 0.99 2.70
CA GLU A 182 14.60 0.49 3.10
C GLU A 182 15.69 1.55 2.99
N ARG A 183 15.67 2.38 1.93
CA ARG A 183 16.62 3.49 1.77
C ARG A 183 16.43 4.64 2.77
N GLN A 184 15.24 4.80 3.35
CA GLN A 184 15.05 5.83 4.39
C GLN A 184 15.70 5.41 5.72
N ARG A 185 15.94 4.12 5.95
CA ARG A 185 16.55 3.58 7.18
C ARG A 185 18.05 3.89 7.33
N VAL A 186 18.71 4.31 6.25
CA VAL A 186 20.17 4.51 6.21
C VAL A 186 20.54 6.00 6.34
N LYS A 187 19.59 6.85 6.74
CA LYS A 187 19.80 8.29 6.93
C LYS A 187 19.83 8.63 8.41
#